data_AF-A0AAU6AWA2-F1
#
_entry.id   AF-A0AAU6AWA2-F1
#
_cell.length_a   1.000
_cell.length_b   1.000
_cell.length_c   1.000
_cell.angle_alpha   90.00
_cell.angle_beta   90.00
_cell.angle_gamma   90.00
#
_symmetry.space_group_name_H-M   'P 1'
#
loop_
_entity.id
_entity.type
_entity.pdbx_description
1 polymer ?
#
loop_
_entity_poly.entity_id
_entity_poly.type
_entity_poly.pdbx_seq_one_letter_code
_entity_poly.pdbx_strand_id
1 'polypeptide(L)'
;MDVRRIRRPPQRQTRIQSRRRAKPASPDPANPSVSRDGSSVSAAVAWSASPGTAIPTTCAGQATTTAAGPTSTSATRRRFTSEDTILDAVAGFLADRVFGPERQSILADRLAGIDDHEAQERRAHSERIEQNLNDLAKKQNSVLQQAMDGDPADAFTKALRSRYNDLETQRVDLAAKLATVTQATSAEPDKPSSEDLSLLDSLPPTSPSTWPRHPRTCFGRSSR
;
A
#
# COMPACT_ATOMS: atom_id res chain seq x y z
N MET A 1 34.78 6.89 78.24
CA MET A 1 35.71 6.93 77.10
C MET A 1 35.27 5.82 76.15
N ASP A 2 34.32 6.14 75.25
CA ASP A 2 33.62 5.18 74.40
C ASP A 2 34.30 5.04 73.03
N VAL A 3 34.76 3.83 72.72
CA VAL A 3 35.46 3.50 71.48
C VAL A 3 34.44 3.08 70.42
N ARG A 4 34.00 4.04 69.58
CA ARG A 4 33.11 3.76 68.44
C ARG A 4 33.87 3.00 67.35
N ARG A 5 33.60 1.70 67.22
CA ARG A 5 34.02 0.86 66.08
C ARG A 5 33.22 1.22 64.83
N ILE A 6 33.87 1.86 63.86
CA ILE A 6 33.33 2.10 62.52
C ILE A 6 33.40 0.78 61.73
N ARG A 7 32.25 0.14 61.47
CA ARG A 7 32.15 -1.01 60.57
C ARG A 7 32.19 -0.53 59.12
N ARG A 8 33.23 -0.92 58.37
CA ARG A 8 33.29 -0.76 56.90
C ARG A 8 32.28 -1.70 56.21
N PRO A 9 31.55 -1.25 55.18
CA PRO A 9 30.68 -2.12 54.39
C PRO A 9 31.51 -3.00 53.41
N PRO A 10 31.00 -4.18 53.02
CA PRO A 10 31.68 -5.09 52.11
C PRO A 10 31.65 -4.58 50.66
N GLN A 11 32.78 -4.72 49.98
CA GLN A 11 32.97 -4.43 48.56
C GLN A 11 32.11 -5.36 47.68
N ARG A 12 31.23 -4.78 46.87
CA ARG A 12 30.54 -5.47 45.76
C ARG A 12 31.54 -5.68 44.62
N GLN A 13 31.99 -6.92 44.44
CA GLN A 13 32.70 -7.32 43.23
C GLN A 13 31.72 -7.31 42.05
N THR A 14 31.91 -6.40 41.10
CA THR A 14 31.20 -6.41 39.82
C THR A 14 31.80 -7.50 38.93
N ARG A 15 31.07 -8.60 38.82
CA ARG A 15 31.35 -9.71 37.91
C ARG A 15 31.20 -9.22 36.46
N ILE A 16 32.32 -8.89 35.83
CA ILE A 16 32.45 -8.65 34.40
C ILE A 16 32.08 -9.94 33.67
N GLN A 17 30.87 -10.02 33.13
CA GLN A 17 30.48 -11.08 32.21
C GLN A 17 30.98 -10.73 30.81
N SER A 18 31.98 -11.48 30.37
CA SER A 18 32.49 -11.55 29.01
C SER A 18 31.40 -12.03 28.05
N ARG A 19 30.70 -11.09 27.42
CA ARG A 19 29.85 -11.37 26.25
C ARG A 19 30.70 -11.88 25.10
N ARG A 20 30.63 -13.18 24.86
CA ARG A 20 31.10 -13.83 23.63
C ARG A 20 30.41 -13.16 22.45
N ARG A 21 31.22 -12.49 21.62
CA ARG A 21 30.86 -11.98 20.29
C ARG A 21 30.38 -13.16 19.43
N ALA A 22 29.09 -13.23 19.16
CA ALA A 22 28.58 -13.96 18.02
C ALA A 22 29.05 -13.22 16.75
N LYS A 23 29.69 -13.97 15.85
CA LYS A 23 30.17 -13.51 14.53
C LYS A 23 28.96 -13.52 13.58
N PRO A 24 28.43 -12.38 13.13
CA PRO A 24 27.41 -12.39 12.09
C PRO A 24 28.05 -12.82 10.77
N ALA A 25 27.40 -13.76 10.10
CA ALA A 25 27.73 -14.23 8.77
C ALA A 25 27.64 -13.08 7.76
N SER A 26 28.61 -13.00 6.87
CA SER A 26 28.62 -12.10 5.71
C SER A 26 27.43 -12.40 4.79
N PRO A 27 26.67 -11.38 4.34
CA PRO A 27 25.87 -11.50 3.14
C PRO A 27 26.73 -11.19 1.90
N ASP A 28 26.73 -12.12 0.95
CA ASP A 28 27.28 -11.97 -0.40
C ASP A 28 26.67 -10.75 -1.13
N PRO A 29 27.47 -9.93 -1.83
CA PRO A 29 26.94 -8.92 -2.74
C PRO A 29 26.78 -9.52 -4.14
N ALA A 30 25.67 -10.20 -4.39
CA ALA A 30 25.20 -10.46 -5.75
C ALA A 30 24.45 -9.22 -6.24
N ASN A 31 25.15 -8.45 -7.06
CA ASN A 31 24.73 -7.21 -7.69
C ASN A 31 23.99 -7.56 -9.01
N PRO A 32 22.67 -7.37 -9.15
CA PRO A 32 22.07 -7.28 -10.46
C PRO A 32 22.21 -5.83 -10.96
N SER A 33 23.01 -5.69 -12.02
CA SER A 33 23.04 -4.54 -12.92
C SER A 33 21.62 -4.12 -13.31
N VAL A 34 21.12 -3.04 -12.71
CA VAL A 34 19.89 -2.38 -13.17
C VAL A 34 20.27 -1.37 -14.25
N SER A 35 19.86 -1.69 -15.47
CA SER A 35 19.85 -0.78 -16.62
C SER A 35 19.21 0.55 -16.26
N ARG A 36 19.95 1.62 -16.54
CA ARG A 36 19.37 2.92 -16.88
C ARG A 36 18.65 2.75 -18.21
N ASP A 37 17.33 2.87 -18.20
CA ASP A 37 16.60 3.46 -19.32
C ASP A 37 15.64 4.49 -18.75
N GLY A 38 15.88 5.74 -19.14
CA GLY A 38 14.96 6.84 -18.89
C GLY A 38 13.71 6.64 -19.73
N SER A 39 12.57 6.59 -19.08
CA SER A 39 11.28 6.85 -19.72
C SER A 39 10.40 7.58 -18.73
N SER A 40 10.47 8.91 -18.79
CA SER A 40 9.43 9.78 -18.26
C SER A 40 8.17 9.54 -19.09
N VAL A 41 7.24 8.74 -18.57
CA VAL A 41 5.89 8.65 -19.12
C VAL A 41 4.97 9.36 -18.14
N SER A 42 4.63 10.60 -18.48
CA SER A 42 3.52 11.33 -17.89
C SER A 42 2.24 10.52 -18.10
N ALA A 43 1.73 9.92 -17.03
CA ALA A 43 0.43 9.27 -17.05
C ALA A 43 -0.66 10.33 -16.93
N ALA A 44 -1.07 10.88 -18.08
CA ALA A 44 -2.40 11.47 -18.20
C ALA A 44 -3.40 10.31 -18.19
N VAL A 45 -4.12 10.14 -17.09
CA VAL A 45 -5.24 9.20 -16.99
C VAL A 45 -6.40 9.77 -17.83
N ALA A 46 -6.41 9.42 -19.11
CA ALA A 46 -7.58 9.56 -19.95
C ALA A 46 -8.50 8.36 -19.69
N TRP A 47 -9.66 8.59 -19.09
CA TRP A 47 -10.74 7.61 -19.06
C TRP A 47 -11.27 7.41 -20.49
N SER A 48 -10.71 6.43 -21.19
CA SER A 48 -11.29 5.94 -22.44
C SER A 48 -12.40 4.95 -22.13
N ALA A 49 -13.63 5.33 -22.50
CA ALA A 49 -14.76 4.43 -22.55
C ALA A 49 -14.41 3.25 -23.47
N SER A 50 -14.32 2.04 -22.90
CA SER A 50 -14.12 0.81 -23.68
C SER A 50 -15.39 0.51 -24.48
N PRO A 51 -15.35 0.43 -25.82
CA PRO A 51 -16.48 -0.07 -26.59
C PRO A 51 -16.65 -1.57 -26.33
N GLY A 52 -17.89 -1.97 -26.04
CA GLY A 52 -18.27 -3.33 -25.69
C GLY A 52 -17.81 -4.35 -26.73
N THR A 53 -16.93 -5.25 -26.31
CA THR A 53 -16.61 -6.44 -27.08
C THR A 53 -17.74 -7.43 -26.87
N ALA A 54 -18.57 -7.57 -27.90
CA ALA A 54 -19.68 -8.51 -27.96
C ALA A 54 -19.13 -9.94 -27.82
N ILE A 55 -19.57 -10.66 -26.78
CA ILE A 55 -19.32 -12.09 -26.65
C ILE A 55 -20.33 -12.81 -27.57
N PRO A 56 -19.89 -13.54 -28.61
CA PRO A 56 -20.80 -14.35 -29.39
C PRO A 56 -21.27 -15.54 -28.56
N THR A 57 -22.53 -15.52 -28.12
CA THR A 57 -23.17 -16.69 -27.53
C THR A 57 -23.50 -17.65 -28.67
N THR A 58 -22.65 -18.68 -28.84
CA THR A 58 -22.88 -19.77 -29.78
C THR A 58 -24.04 -20.63 -29.27
N CYS A 59 -25.21 -20.51 -29.91
CA CYS A 59 -26.32 -21.45 -29.74
C CYS A 59 -25.96 -22.77 -30.43
N ALA A 60 -25.47 -23.74 -29.65
CA ALA A 60 -25.45 -25.14 -30.07
C ALA A 60 -26.88 -25.69 -30.05
N GLY A 61 -27.35 -26.16 -31.19
CA GLY A 61 -28.71 -26.66 -31.38
C GLY A 61 -28.97 -27.99 -30.68
N GLN A 62 -30.25 -28.36 -30.67
CA GLN A 62 -30.69 -29.73 -30.85
C GLN A 62 -32.19 -29.73 -31.15
N ALA A 63 -32.53 -30.14 -32.38
CA ALA A 63 -33.84 -30.65 -32.73
C ALA A 63 -33.73 -32.17 -32.78
N THR A 64 -34.56 -32.87 -32.01
CA THR A 64 -34.98 -34.24 -32.33
C THR A 64 -36.38 -34.48 -31.80
N THR A 65 -37.31 -34.62 -32.74
CA THR A 65 -38.64 -35.21 -32.53
C THR A 65 -38.46 -36.73 -32.46
N THR A 66 -38.94 -37.40 -31.42
CA THR A 66 -39.33 -38.83 -31.46
C THR A 66 -40.26 -39.15 -30.28
N ALA A 67 -41.32 -39.88 -30.58
CA ALA A 67 -42.47 -40.15 -29.73
C ALA A 67 -42.28 -41.34 -28.75
N ALA A 68 -43.17 -41.36 -27.75
CA ALA A 68 -43.71 -42.48 -26.98
C ALA A 68 -42.92 -43.04 -25.77
N GLY A 69 -43.59 -43.02 -24.60
CA GLY A 69 -43.32 -43.87 -23.43
C GLY A 69 -43.32 -43.12 -22.09
N PRO A 70 -44.37 -43.24 -21.23
CA PRO A 70 -44.38 -42.64 -19.91
C PRO A 70 -44.00 -43.67 -18.84
N THR A 71 -42.83 -43.52 -18.20
CA THR A 71 -42.64 -44.03 -16.82
C THR A 71 -41.70 -43.12 -16.04
N SER A 72 -42.30 -42.53 -15.00
CA SER A 72 -41.74 -41.92 -13.79
C SER A 72 -40.23 -42.00 -13.59
N THR A 73 -39.57 -40.84 -13.59
CA THR A 73 -38.37 -40.58 -12.77
C THR A 73 -38.36 -39.07 -12.50
N SER A 74 -38.18 -38.66 -11.25
CA SER A 74 -38.31 -37.28 -10.76
C SER A 74 -37.44 -36.30 -11.54
N ALA A 75 -37.99 -35.73 -12.61
CA ALA A 75 -37.34 -34.68 -13.36
C ALA A 75 -37.37 -33.42 -12.51
N THR A 76 -36.21 -33.04 -11.96
CA THR A 76 -35.97 -31.74 -11.33
C THR A 76 -36.47 -30.65 -12.28
N ARG A 77 -37.69 -30.15 -12.03
CA ARG A 77 -38.32 -29.09 -12.83
C ARG A 77 -37.43 -27.86 -12.70
N ARG A 78 -36.66 -27.54 -13.74
CA ARG A 78 -35.98 -26.25 -13.83
C ARG A 78 -37.06 -25.17 -13.88
N ARG A 79 -37.15 -24.38 -12.82
CA ARG A 79 -38.00 -23.19 -12.81
C ARG A 79 -37.24 -22.11 -13.56
N PHE A 80 -37.85 -21.58 -14.61
CA PHE A 80 -37.36 -20.39 -15.28
C PHE A 80 -37.84 -19.18 -14.48
N THR A 81 -36.93 -18.52 -13.79
CA THR A 81 -37.16 -17.20 -13.19
C THR A 81 -36.93 -16.14 -14.25
N SER A 82 -37.79 -15.12 -14.29
CA SER A 82 -37.58 -13.95 -15.13
C SER A 82 -36.30 -13.23 -14.74
N GLU A 83 -35.50 -12.86 -15.73
CA GLU A 83 -34.30 -12.04 -15.59
C GLU A 83 -34.60 -10.77 -14.79
N ASP A 84 -35.73 -10.10 -15.08
CA ASP A 84 -36.17 -8.91 -14.36
C ASP A 84 -36.30 -9.14 -12.84
N THR A 85 -36.79 -10.30 -12.42
CA THR A 85 -36.98 -10.62 -10.99
C THR A 85 -35.65 -10.84 -10.28
N ILE A 86 -34.67 -11.38 -10.99
CA ILE A 86 -33.32 -11.55 -10.44
C ILE A 86 -32.65 -10.19 -10.31
N LEU A 87 -32.75 -9.34 -11.34
CA LEU A 87 -32.15 -8.01 -11.32
C LEU A 87 -32.75 -7.12 -10.23
N ASP A 88 -34.07 -7.17 -10.03
CA ASP A 88 -34.75 -6.40 -8.98
C ASP A 88 -34.37 -6.89 -7.57
N ALA A 89 -34.27 -8.22 -7.38
CA ALA A 89 -33.83 -8.79 -6.11
C ALA A 89 -32.36 -8.46 -5.79
N VAL A 90 -31.47 -8.51 -6.78
CA VAL A 90 -30.06 -8.13 -6.61
C VAL A 90 -29.94 -6.62 -6.35
N ALA A 91 -30.74 -5.80 -7.04
CA ALA A 91 -30.78 -4.36 -6.82
C ALA A 91 -31.21 -4.00 -5.39
N GLY A 92 -32.31 -4.58 -4.90
CA GLY A 92 -32.78 -4.36 -3.54
C GLY A 92 -31.76 -4.86 -2.50
N PHE A 93 -31.15 -6.02 -2.75
CA PHE A 93 -30.08 -6.53 -1.88
C PHE A 93 -28.89 -5.58 -1.81
N LEU A 94 -28.42 -5.05 -2.94
CA LEU A 94 -27.32 -4.09 -2.98
C LEU A 94 -27.71 -2.76 -2.32
N ALA A 95 -28.92 -2.27 -2.55
CA ALA A 95 -29.43 -1.06 -1.90
C ALA A 95 -29.42 -1.21 -0.37
N ASP A 96 -29.93 -2.33 0.15
CA ASP A 96 -30.05 -2.54 1.59
C ASP A 96 -28.71 -2.90 2.26
N ARG A 97 -27.87 -3.72 1.62
CA ARG A 97 -26.64 -4.26 2.23
C ARG A 97 -25.36 -3.55 1.86
N VAL A 98 -25.28 -2.95 0.67
CA VAL A 98 -24.08 -2.24 0.20
C VAL A 98 -24.25 -0.73 0.33
N PHE A 99 -25.46 -0.22 0.10
CA PHE A 99 -25.78 1.21 0.19
C PHE A 99 -26.67 1.58 1.39
N GLY A 100 -26.86 0.66 2.33
CA GLY A 100 -27.66 0.90 3.54
C GLY A 100 -27.01 1.87 4.53
N PRO A 101 -27.73 2.29 5.59
CA PRO A 101 -27.27 3.27 6.57
C PRO A 101 -26.01 2.82 7.35
N GLU A 102 -25.77 1.50 7.47
CA GLU A 102 -24.54 0.96 8.06
C GLU A 102 -23.29 1.18 7.18
N ARG A 103 -23.43 1.60 5.93
CA ARG A 103 -22.28 1.88 5.05
C ARG A 103 -21.40 2.99 5.62
N GLN A 104 -22.00 4.03 6.19
CA GLN A 104 -21.25 5.15 6.74
C GLN A 104 -20.40 4.74 7.93
N SER A 105 -20.93 3.91 8.84
CA SER A 105 -20.16 3.42 9.99
C SER A 105 -19.00 2.53 9.54
N ILE A 106 -19.24 1.61 8.60
CA ILE A 106 -18.17 0.74 8.07
C ILE A 106 -17.10 1.55 7.33
N LEU A 107 -17.49 2.56 6.55
CA LEU A 107 -16.54 3.42 5.86
C LEU A 107 -15.77 4.32 6.84
N ALA A 108 -16.45 4.94 7.81
CA ALA A 108 -15.80 5.76 8.84
C ALA A 108 -14.77 4.94 9.62
N ASP A 109 -15.12 3.73 10.05
CA ASP A 109 -14.21 2.83 10.77
C ASP A 109 -12.99 2.43 9.91
N ARG A 110 -13.21 2.17 8.61
CA ARG A 110 -12.12 1.81 7.69
C ARG A 110 -11.22 3.00 7.37
N LEU A 111 -11.78 4.19 7.14
CA LEU A 111 -11.00 5.39 6.87
C LEU A 111 -10.17 5.79 8.09
N ALA A 112 -10.74 5.70 9.29
CA ALA A 112 -10.00 5.96 10.52
C ALA A 112 -8.74 5.07 10.65
N GLY A 113 -8.83 3.80 10.28
CA GLY A 113 -7.71 2.86 10.38
C GLY A 113 -6.64 2.99 9.29
N ILE A 114 -7.04 3.31 8.05
CA ILE A 114 -6.11 3.35 6.89
C ILE A 114 -5.15 4.55 7.02
N ASP A 115 -5.69 5.73 7.33
CA ASP A 115 -4.88 6.96 7.40
C ASP A 115 -3.85 6.91 8.52
N ASP A 116 -4.20 6.28 9.64
CA ASP A 116 -3.30 6.18 10.79
C ASP A 116 -2.12 5.23 10.49
N HIS A 117 -2.37 4.17 9.70
CA HIS A 117 -1.31 3.27 9.27
C HIS A 117 -0.35 3.98 8.30
N GLU A 118 -0.87 4.63 7.24
CA GLU A 118 -0.04 5.33 6.27
C GLU A 118 0.76 6.48 6.92
N ALA A 119 0.12 7.26 7.80
CA ALA A 119 0.81 8.31 8.55
C ALA A 119 1.93 7.73 9.43
N GLN A 120 1.73 6.56 10.03
CA GLN A 120 2.75 5.89 10.83
C GLN A 120 3.89 5.35 9.97
N GLU A 121 3.61 4.78 8.80
CA GLU A 121 4.64 4.34 7.86
C GLU A 121 5.49 5.50 7.36
N ARG A 122 4.87 6.64 7.01
CA ARG A 122 5.56 7.87 6.62
C ARG A 122 6.46 8.38 7.74
N ARG A 123 5.96 8.46 8.99
CA ARG A 123 6.77 8.85 10.16
C ARG A 123 7.96 7.91 10.37
N ALA A 124 7.72 6.60 10.36
CA ALA A 124 8.78 5.60 10.50
C ALA A 124 9.82 5.71 9.37
N HIS A 125 9.40 6.06 8.15
CA HIS A 125 10.31 6.30 7.04
C HIS A 125 11.19 7.55 7.27
N SER A 126 10.58 8.67 7.66
CA SER A 126 11.31 9.90 7.99
C SER A 126 12.31 9.69 9.13
N GLU A 127 11.90 9.02 10.21
CA GLU A 127 12.77 8.69 11.35
C GLU A 127 13.99 7.86 10.92
N ARG A 128 13.80 6.87 10.04
CA ARG A 128 14.92 6.07 9.49
C ARG A 128 15.90 6.94 8.70
N ILE A 129 15.41 7.89 7.90
CA ILE A 129 16.28 8.82 7.14
C ILE A 129 17.04 9.74 8.11
N GLU A 130 16.37 10.29 9.11
CA GLU A 130 16.99 11.13 10.14
C GLU A 130 18.07 10.38 10.93
N GLN A 131 17.81 9.13 11.29
CA GLN A 131 18.80 8.28 11.95
C GLN A 131 20.02 8.04 11.06
N ASN A 132 19.81 7.79 9.77
CA ASN A 132 20.91 7.64 8.81
C ASN A 132 21.74 8.93 8.67
N LEU A 133 21.08 10.10 8.65
CA LEU A 133 21.76 11.40 8.63
C LEU A 133 22.61 11.61 9.88
N ASN A 134 22.09 11.26 11.06
CA ASN A 134 22.84 11.33 12.32
C ASN A 134 24.07 10.41 12.29
N ASP A 135 23.91 9.20 11.78
CA ASP A 135 25.02 8.24 11.67
C ASP A 135 26.07 8.67 10.64
N LEU A 136 25.67 9.31 9.54
CA LEU A 136 26.61 9.94 8.61
C LEU A 136 27.38 11.09 9.27
N ALA A 137 26.70 11.96 10.05
CA ALA A 137 27.35 13.05 10.77
C ALA A 137 28.40 12.53 11.77
N LYS A 138 28.11 11.43 12.49
CA LYS A 138 29.10 10.78 13.36
C LYS A 138 30.31 10.27 12.58
N LYS A 139 30.09 9.64 11.42
CA LYS A 139 31.17 9.14 10.55
C LYS A 139 32.02 10.29 10.01
N GLN A 140 31.41 11.38 9.58
CA GLN A 140 32.11 12.60 9.14
C GLN A 140 32.98 13.16 10.26
N ASN A 141 32.44 13.31 11.47
CA ASN A 141 33.21 13.77 12.63
C ASN A 141 34.38 12.84 12.94
N SER A 142 34.17 11.52 12.88
CA SER A 142 35.26 10.55 13.07
C SER A 142 36.35 10.68 12.01
N VAL A 143 36.00 10.90 10.75
CA VAL A 143 36.97 11.10 9.65
C VAL A 143 37.74 12.42 9.84
N LEU A 144 37.05 13.49 10.23
CA LEU A 144 37.68 14.78 10.51
C LEU A 144 38.69 14.68 11.65
N GLN A 145 38.33 14.02 12.76
CA GLN A 145 39.25 13.81 13.88
C GLN A 145 40.50 13.04 13.45
N GLN A 146 40.35 11.97 12.66
CA GLN A 146 41.50 11.22 12.13
C GLN A 146 42.38 12.05 11.19
N ALA A 147 41.78 12.95 10.40
CA ALA A 147 42.52 13.80 9.48
C ALA A 147 43.27 14.94 10.19
N MET A 148 42.82 15.36 11.38
CA MET A 148 43.50 16.40 12.17
C MET A 148 44.85 15.93 12.74
N ASP A 149 44.98 14.64 13.04
CA ASP A 149 46.19 14.06 13.64
C ASP A 149 47.25 13.64 12.59
N GLY A 150 46.91 13.65 11.30
CA GLY A 150 47.76 13.16 10.20
C GLY A 150 48.52 14.25 9.44
N ASP A 151 49.67 13.89 8.84
CA ASP A 151 50.38 14.78 7.92
C ASP A 151 49.50 15.07 6.69
N PRO A 152 49.27 16.36 6.31
CA PRO A 152 48.48 16.71 5.14
C PRO A 152 49.02 16.19 3.81
N ALA A 153 50.32 15.88 3.72
CA ALA A 153 50.97 15.34 2.52
C ALA A 153 50.83 13.82 2.40
N ASP A 154 50.47 13.11 3.48
CA ASP A 154 50.32 11.66 3.51
C ASP A 154 49.18 11.20 2.57
N ALA A 155 49.43 10.08 1.86
CA ALA A 155 48.46 9.43 1.01
C ALA A 155 47.21 9.00 1.78
N PHE A 156 47.37 8.62 3.06
CA PHE A 156 46.23 8.26 3.91
C PHE A 156 45.32 9.47 4.17
N THR A 157 45.89 10.63 4.52
CA THR A 157 45.13 11.87 4.72
C THR A 157 44.41 12.32 3.45
N LYS A 158 45.01 12.11 2.27
CA LYS A 158 44.33 12.34 0.98
C LYS A 158 43.12 11.42 0.78
N ALA A 159 43.25 10.13 1.12
CA ALA A 159 42.14 9.19 1.07
C ALA A 159 41.00 9.55 2.05
N LEU A 160 41.34 10.05 3.25
CA LEU A 160 40.33 10.53 4.21
C LEU A 160 39.54 11.72 3.67
N ARG A 161 40.19 12.68 2.99
CA ARG A 161 39.49 13.80 2.33
C ARG A 161 38.54 13.31 1.25
N SER A 162 38.96 12.35 0.42
CA SER A 162 38.07 11.74 -0.58
C SER A 162 36.85 11.10 0.09
N ARG A 163 37.07 10.31 1.14
CA ARG A 163 36.00 9.66 1.89
C ARG A 163 35.04 10.66 2.53
N TYR A 164 35.54 11.80 3.01
CA TYR A 164 34.70 12.86 3.54
C TYR A 164 33.76 13.42 2.46
N ASN A 165 34.28 13.68 1.26
CA ASN A 165 33.46 14.13 0.14
C ASN A 165 32.37 13.12 -0.23
N ASP A 166 32.70 11.81 -0.22
CA ASP A 166 31.71 10.74 -0.47
C ASP A 166 30.63 10.67 0.62
N LEU A 167 30.99 10.97 1.88
CA LEU A 167 30.01 11.04 2.98
C LEU A 167 29.13 12.29 2.85
N GLU A 168 29.69 13.40 2.37
CA GLU A 168 28.94 14.64 2.16
C GLU A 168 27.94 14.51 1.01
N THR A 169 28.33 13.89 -0.12
CA THR A 169 27.38 13.60 -1.20
C THR A 169 26.22 12.73 -0.72
N GLN A 170 26.52 11.66 0.02
CA GLN A 170 25.48 10.80 0.62
C GLN A 170 24.57 11.56 1.59
N ARG A 171 25.12 12.48 2.38
CA ARG A 171 24.34 13.33 3.30
C ARG A 171 23.40 14.25 2.53
N VAL A 172 23.89 14.92 1.48
CA VAL A 172 23.09 15.81 0.63
C VAL A 172 21.97 15.02 -0.04
N ASP A 173 22.26 13.83 -0.57
CA ASP A 173 21.25 12.97 -1.19
C ASP A 173 20.15 12.53 -0.21
N LEU A 174 20.52 12.13 1.01
CA LEU A 174 19.54 11.76 2.05
C LEU A 174 18.72 12.96 2.53
N ALA A 175 19.35 14.14 2.66
CA ALA A 175 18.64 15.36 3.03
C ALA A 175 17.62 15.78 1.96
N ALA A 176 17.97 15.63 0.67
CA ALA A 176 17.04 15.85 -0.43
C ALA A 176 15.84 14.88 -0.36
N LYS A 177 16.08 13.59 -0.09
CA LYS A 177 15.00 12.61 0.10
C LYS A 177 14.08 12.96 1.27
N LEU A 178 14.64 13.39 2.41
CA LEU A 178 13.85 13.85 3.55
C LEU A 178 12.96 15.04 3.16
N ALA A 179 13.52 16.02 2.43
CA ALA A 179 12.75 17.16 1.95
C ALA A 179 11.59 16.74 1.03
N THR A 180 11.81 15.76 0.14
CA THR A 180 10.74 15.20 -0.70
C THR A 180 9.64 14.55 0.12
N VAL A 181 9.98 13.74 1.13
CA VAL A 181 9.00 13.07 2.00
C VAL A 181 8.19 14.10 2.81
N THR A 182 8.86 15.13 3.34
CA THR A 182 8.20 16.21 4.08
C THR A 182 7.29 17.04 3.16
N GLN A 183 7.72 17.35 1.94
CA GLN A 183 6.90 18.07 0.97
C GLN A 183 5.67 17.26 0.55
N ALA A 184 5.83 15.95 0.31
CA ALA A 184 4.72 15.06 0.00
C ALA A 184 3.69 15.02 1.14
N THR A 185 4.15 15.01 2.39
CA THR A 185 3.27 15.05 3.57
C THR A 185 2.50 16.36 3.68
N SER A 186 3.12 17.49 3.33
CA SER A 186 2.45 18.80 3.37
C SER A 186 1.47 19.03 2.21
N ALA A 187 1.58 18.27 1.13
CA ALA A 187 0.74 18.39 -0.07
C ALA A 187 -0.48 17.46 -0.04
N GLU A 188 -0.58 16.60 0.97
CA GLU A 188 -1.68 15.64 1.10
C GLU A 188 -2.95 16.37 1.56
N PRO A 189 -4.09 16.20 0.88
CA PRO A 189 -5.34 16.83 1.28
C PRO A 189 -5.78 16.33 2.66
N ASP A 190 -6.42 17.21 3.43
CA ASP A 190 -6.92 16.89 4.76
C ASP A 190 -7.87 15.67 4.73
N LYS A 191 -7.86 14.93 5.84
CA LYS A 191 -8.72 13.74 6.01
C LYS A 191 -10.17 14.13 5.69
N PRO A 192 -10.91 13.31 4.90
CA PRO A 192 -12.32 13.56 4.65
C PRO A 192 -13.05 13.59 6.00
N SER A 193 -13.74 14.71 6.22
CA SER A 193 -14.46 14.98 7.45
C SER A 193 -15.75 14.15 7.52
N SER A 194 -16.38 14.10 8.69
CA SER A 194 -17.72 13.50 8.83
C SER A 194 -18.76 14.19 7.95
N GLU A 195 -18.55 15.47 7.61
CA GLU A 195 -19.40 16.22 6.69
C GLU A 195 -19.26 15.69 5.25
N ASP A 196 -18.06 15.31 4.83
CA ASP A 196 -17.83 14.69 3.52
C ASP A 196 -18.48 13.31 3.40
N LEU A 197 -18.58 12.56 4.52
CA LEU A 197 -19.30 11.29 4.56
C LEU A 197 -20.81 11.48 4.39
N SER A 198 -21.37 12.60 4.86
CA SER A 198 -22.80 12.92 4.70
C SER A 198 -23.21 13.20 3.25
N LEU A 199 -22.24 13.56 2.38
CA LEU A 199 -22.48 13.72 0.94
C LEU A 199 -22.86 12.38 0.27
N LEU A 200 -22.49 11.24 0.86
CA LEU A 200 -22.87 9.92 0.35
C LEU A 200 -24.38 9.67 0.45
N ASP A 201 -25.08 10.30 1.40
CA ASP A 201 -26.54 10.23 1.53
C ASP A 201 -27.26 11.18 0.57
N SER A 202 -26.52 12.18 0.04
CA SER A 202 -27.01 13.09 -0.98
C SER A 202 -26.97 12.47 -2.38
N LEU A 203 -26.31 11.31 -2.53
CA LEU A 203 -26.32 10.57 -3.78
C LEU A 203 -27.75 10.06 -4.02
N PRO A 204 -28.34 10.33 -5.20
CA PRO A 204 -29.66 9.81 -5.51
C PRO A 204 -29.61 8.28 -5.33
N PRO A 205 -30.62 7.67 -4.68
CA PRO A 205 -30.70 6.23 -4.62
C PRO A 205 -30.74 5.75 -6.06
N THR A 206 -29.64 5.14 -6.52
CA THR A 206 -29.55 4.60 -7.87
C THR A 206 -30.39 3.33 -7.88
N SER A 207 -31.72 3.50 -7.89
CA SER A 207 -32.62 2.45 -8.30
C SER A 207 -32.27 2.12 -9.75
N PRO A 208 -31.97 0.86 -10.08
CA PRO A 208 -31.72 0.46 -11.47
C PRO A 208 -32.95 0.64 -12.36
N SER A 209 -34.12 1.00 -11.81
CA SER A 209 -35.31 1.33 -12.60
C SER A 209 -35.22 2.65 -13.39
N THR A 210 -34.29 3.54 -13.05
CA THR A 210 -34.19 4.89 -13.66
C THR A 210 -33.29 4.93 -14.90
N TRP A 211 -32.57 3.84 -15.19
CA TRP A 211 -31.88 3.73 -16.48
C TRP A 211 -32.93 3.66 -17.58
N PRO A 212 -32.83 4.47 -18.65
CA PRO A 212 -33.75 4.38 -19.78
C PRO A 212 -33.68 2.94 -20.30
N ARG A 213 -34.73 2.15 -20.05
CA ARG A 213 -34.88 0.83 -20.64
C ARG A 213 -34.87 1.05 -22.14
N HIS A 214 -33.73 0.85 -22.78
CA HIS A 214 -33.66 0.84 -24.23
C HIS A 214 -34.71 -0.16 -24.70
N PRO A 215 -35.68 0.25 -25.54
CA PRO A 215 -36.62 -0.69 -26.09
C PRO A 215 -35.77 -1.77 -26.77
N ARG A 216 -35.86 -3.01 -26.27
CA ARG A 216 -35.25 -4.17 -26.92
C ARG A 216 -35.85 -4.19 -28.32
N THR A 217 -35.14 -3.64 -29.29
CA THR A 217 -35.49 -3.79 -30.69
C THR A 217 -35.35 -5.27 -30.95
N CYS A 218 -36.49 -5.95 -30.97
CA CYS A 218 -36.59 -7.33 -31.41
C CYS A 218 -35.96 -7.35 -32.81
N PHE A 219 -34.74 -7.85 -32.91
CA PHE A 219 -34.05 -8.05 -34.19
C PHE A 219 -34.89 -9.08 -34.94
N GLY A 220 -35.80 -8.58 -35.78
CA GLY A 220 -36.63 -9.37 -36.67
C GLY A 220 -35.71 -10.19 -37.56
N ARG A 221 -35.65 -11.48 -37.29
CA ARG A 221 -34.96 -12.48 -38.10
C ARG A 221 -35.72 -12.58 -39.42
N SER A 222 -35.36 -11.73 -40.38
CA SER A 222 -35.84 -11.83 -41.76
C SER A 222 -35.29 -13.11 -42.37
N SER A 223 -36.13 -14.14 -42.44
CA SER A 223 -35.89 -15.34 -43.23
C SER A 223 -36.08 -15.01 -44.70
N ARG A 224 -35.00 -15.10 -45.48
CA ARG A 224 -35.08 -15.37 -46.92
C ARG A 224 -35.14 -16.88 -47.14
#